data_AF-A0A1Y4JHB8-F1
#
_entry.id   AF-A0A1Y4JHB8-F1
#
_cell.length_a   1.000
_cell.length_b   1.000
_cell.length_c   1.000
_cell.angle_alpha   90.00
_cell.angle_beta   90.00
_cell.angle_gamma   90.00
#
_symmetry.space_group_name_H-M   'P 1'
#
loop_
_entity.id
_entity.type
_entity.pdbx_description
1 polymer ?
#
loop_
_entity_poly.entity_id
_entity_poly.type
_entity_poly.pdbx_seq_one_letter_code
_entity_poly.pdbx_strand_id
1 'polypeptide(L)'
;MISLSPAEMLVANEYCKGLADKEVANNLSKSVWTIKTQKRTIYRKLGISKDTELLLYMICDRLKRNFDLNELRKHGLELLFSILFVVMQVTCNDIDLRRMKTPSRARTAMRYIRIGGRSNNNFNFWAV
;
A
#
# COMPACT_ATOMS: atom_id res chain seq x y z
N MET A 1 -18.88 17.40 23.46
CA MET A 1 -19.00 16.64 22.20
C MET A 1 -20.21 17.16 21.45
N ILE A 2 -20.06 17.69 20.24
CA ILE A 2 -21.20 18.10 19.43
C ILE A 2 -21.82 16.82 18.86
N SER A 3 -22.95 16.39 19.42
CA SER A 3 -23.69 15.22 18.91
C SER A 3 -24.70 15.67 17.87
N LEU A 4 -24.73 14.98 16.74
CA LEU A 4 -25.76 15.17 15.72
C LEU A 4 -27.12 14.70 16.25
N SER A 5 -28.19 15.35 15.81
CA SER A 5 -29.56 14.89 16.08
C SER A 5 -29.81 13.52 15.43
N PRO A 6 -30.69 12.67 15.97
CA PRO A 6 -31.00 11.36 15.38
C PRO A 6 -31.36 11.43 13.89
N ALA A 7 -32.08 12.48 13.47
CA ALA A 7 -32.42 12.69 12.06
C ALA A 7 -31.20 13.03 11.19
N GLU A 8 -30.26 13.82 11.72
CA GLU A 8 -29.01 14.16 11.04
C GLU A 8 -28.08 12.94 10.94
N MET A 9 -28.10 12.09 11.96
CA MET A 9 -27.35 10.83 11.98
C MET A 9 -27.86 9.84 10.92
N LEU A 10 -29.18 9.75 10.70
CA LEU A 10 -29.75 8.94 9.61
C LEU A 10 -29.29 9.41 8.23
N VAL A 11 -29.35 10.73 8.00
CA VAL A 11 -28.90 11.34 6.74
C VAL A 11 -27.41 11.06 6.52
N ALA A 12 -26.59 11.28 7.54
CA ALA A 12 -25.16 11.01 7.47
C ALA A 12 -24.85 9.52 7.22
N ASN A 13 -25.67 8.60 7.74
CA ASN A 13 -25.49 7.17 7.50
C ASN A 13 -25.74 6.79 6.05
N GLU A 14 -26.80 7.32 5.44
CA GLU A 14 -27.06 7.13 4.00
C GLU A 14 -25.93 7.72 3.15
N TYR A 15 -25.39 8.87 3.53
CA TYR A 15 -24.22 9.45 2.86
C TYR A 15 -22.97 8.58 2.98
N CYS A 16 -22.76 7.89 4.10
CA CYS A 16 -21.62 6.98 4.27
C CYS A 16 -21.68 5.75 3.35
N LYS A 17 -22.87 5.40 2.83
CA LYS A 17 -23.02 4.34 1.82
C LYS A 17 -22.53 4.78 0.43
N GLY A 18 -22.15 6.05 0.25
CA GLY A 18 -21.70 6.59 -1.03
C GLY A 18 -22.84 6.92 -2.00
N LEU A 19 -24.07 7.02 -1.50
CA LEU A 19 -25.25 7.32 -2.30
C LEU A 19 -25.27 8.79 -2.77
N ALA A 20 -25.83 9.02 -3.95
CA ALA A 20 -26.01 10.37 -4.48
C ALA A 20 -27.14 11.11 -3.74
N ASP A 21 -27.10 12.45 -3.74
CA ASP A 21 -28.13 13.30 -3.10
C ASP A 21 -29.58 12.92 -3.51
N LYS A 22 -29.77 12.47 -4.76
CA LYS A 22 -31.06 12.02 -5.28
C LYS A 22 -31.50 10.68 -4.68
N GLU A 23 -30.57 9.76 -4.50
CA GLU A 23 -30.84 8.44 -3.93
C GLU A 23 -31.09 8.53 -2.43
N VAL A 24 -30.29 9.34 -1.73
CA VAL A 24 -30.50 9.65 -0.31
C VAL A 24 -31.88 10.27 -0.09
N ALA A 25 -32.29 11.20 -0.97
CA ALA A 25 -33.61 11.82 -0.95
C ALA A 25 -34.75 10.79 -1.13
N ASN A 26 -34.59 9.87 -2.09
CA ASN A 26 -35.55 8.79 -2.32
C ASN A 26 -35.64 7.83 -1.12
N ASN A 27 -34.51 7.41 -0.55
CA ASN A 27 -34.46 6.51 0.60
C ASN A 27 -35.09 7.12 1.86
N LEU A 28 -34.88 8.42 2.10
CA LEU A 28 -35.49 9.13 3.24
C LEU A 28 -36.90 9.63 2.96
N SER A 29 -37.44 9.46 1.75
CA SER A 29 -38.71 10.05 1.32
C SER A 29 -38.76 11.57 1.56
N LYS A 30 -37.65 12.27 1.28
CA LYS A 30 -37.52 13.74 1.44
C LYS A 30 -37.18 14.39 0.10
N SER A 31 -37.44 15.68 -0.04
CA SER A 31 -37.01 16.42 -1.24
C SER A 31 -35.50 16.56 -1.28
N VAL A 32 -34.93 16.57 -2.50
CA VAL A 32 -33.48 16.77 -2.73
C VAL A 32 -32.99 18.06 -2.08
N TRP A 33 -33.79 19.12 -2.11
CA TRP A 33 -33.48 20.39 -1.45
C TRP A 33 -33.28 20.22 0.06
N THR A 34 -34.20 19.50 0.70
CA THR A 34 -34.15 19.25 2.15
C THR A 34 -32.88 18.50 2.54
N ILE A 35 -32.49 17.49 1.75
CA ILE A 35 -31.26 16.73 1.96
C ILE A 35 -30.02 17.63 1.82
N LYS A 36 -29.97 18.49 0.80
CA LYS A 36 -28.86 19.47 0.65
C LYS A 36 -28.75 20.43 1.84
N THR A 37 -29.88 20.92 2.34
CA THR A 37 -29.90 21.79 3.52
C THR A 37 -29.46 21.04 4.78
N GLN A 38 -29.90 19.80 4.97
CA GLN A 38 -29.48 18.95 6.09
C GLN A 38 -27.97 18.67 6.02
N LYS A 39 -27.44 18.29 4.84
CA LYS A 39 -26.00 18.12 4.60
C LYS A 39 -25.20 19.36 5.01
N ARG A 40 -25.62 20.55 4.58
CA ARG A 40 -24.96 21.82 4.94
C ARG A 40 -25.00 22.10 6.45
N THR A 41 -26.10 21.75 7.11
CA THR A 41 -26.26 21.92 8.56
C THR A 41 -25.35 20.97 9.33
N ILE A 42 -25.27 19.71 8.89
CA ILE A 42 -24.35 18.69 9.43
C ILE A 42 -22.90 19.17 9.33
N TYR A 43 -22.49 19.67 8.17
CA TYR A 43 -21.14 20.23 7.95
C TYR A 43 -20.84 21.40 8.87
N ARG A 44 -21.79 22.34 9.00
CA ARG A 44 -21.62 23.49 9.89
C ARG A 44 -21.50 23.08 11.36
N LYS A 45 -22.25 22.06 11.80
CA LYS A 45 -22.18 21.52 13.16
C LYS A 45 -20.85 20.82 13.44
N LEU A 46 -20.37 20.04 12.48
CA LEU A 46 -19.12 19.28 12.61
C LEU A 46 -17.87 20.16 12.40
N GLY A 47 -18.02 21.33 11.79
CA GLY A 47 -16.86 22.15 11.36
C GLY A 47 -16.10 21.55 10.17
N ILE A 48 -16.75 20.64 9.44
CA ILE A 48 -16.18 19.86 8.35
C ILE A 48 -16.61 20.48 7.02
N SER A 49 -15.71 20.47 6.03
CA SER A 49 -15.99 21.01 4.69
C SER A 49 -15.91 19.97 3.58
N LYS A 50 -15.34 18.79 3.84
CA LYS A 50 -15.18 17.72 2.85
C LYS A 50 -16.10 16.54 3.13
N ASP A 51 -16.64 15.95 2.06
CA ASP A 51 -17.41 14.70 2.12
C ASP A 51 -16.61 13.55 2.75
N THR A 52 -15.31 13.46 2.46
CA THR A 52 -14.43 12.43 3.02
C THR A 52 -14.25 12.56 4.53
N GLU A 53 -14.20 13.78 5.06
CA GLU A 53 -14.09 14.06 6.49
C GLU A 53 -15.38 13.67 7.22
N LEU A 54 -16.56 13.87 6.61
CA LEU A 54 -17.84 13.40 7.16
C LEU A 54 -17.86 11.87 7.28
N LEU A 55 -17.43 11.18 6.22
CA LEU A 55 -17.40 9.72 6.19
C LEU A 55 -16.45 9.18 7.27
N LEU A 56 -15.28 9.79 7.41
CA LEU A 56 -14.31 9.44 8.43
C LEU A 56 -14.84 9.69 9.86
N TYR A 57 -15.52 10.81 10.07
CA TYR A 57 -16.19 11.12 11.33
C TYR A 57 -17.20 10.03 11.72
N MET A 58 -18.05 9.60 10.78
CA MET A 58 -19.03 8.55 11.05
C MET A 58 -18.40 7.18 11.31
N ILE A 59 -17.30 6.85 10.62
CA ILE A 59 -16.53 5.63 10.91
C ILE A 59 -15.97 5.68 12.33
N CYS A 60 -15.39 6.82 12.74
CA CYS A 60 -14.86 7.01 14.10
C CYS A 60 -15.95 6.90 15.18
N ASP A 61 -17.12 7.51 14.95
CA ASP A 61 -18.28 7.43 15.85
C ASP A 61 -18.72 5.97 16.06
N ARG A 62 -18.81 5.19 14.96
CA ARG A 62 -19.16 3.76 14.99
C ARG A 62 -18.11 2.88 15.65
N LEU A 63 -16.82 3.20 15.50
CA LEU A 63 -15.72 2.39 16.03
C LEU A 63 -15.45 2.58 17.52
N LYS A 64 -16.07 3.58 18.19
CA LYS A 64 -15.93 3.85 19.64
C LYS A 64 -14.47 3.91 20.15
N ARG A 65 -13.49 4.05 19.25
CA ARG A 65 -12.09 4.31 19.54
C ARG A 65 -11.83 5.76 19.17
N ASN A 66 -11.16 6.49 20.07
CA ASN A 66 -10.68 7.84 19.81
C ASN A 66 -9.58 7.79 18.73
N PHE A 67 -9.97 7.62 17.47
CA PHE A 67 -9.09 7.83 16.35
C PHE A 67 -9.19 9.29 15.95
N ASP A 68 -8.17 10.05 16.31
CA ASP A 68 -8.01 11.44 15.88
C ASP A 68 -7.97 11.48 14.34
N LEU A 69 -8.98 12.09 13.72
CA LEU A 69 -9.01 12.30 12.26
C LEU A 69 -7.75 13.04 11.77
N ASN A 70 -7.13 13.85 12.64
CA ASN A 70 -5.87 14.52 12.37
C ASN A 70 -4.71 13.55 12.23
N GLU A 71 -4.70 12.47 13.01
CA GLU A 71 -3.66 11.45 13.00
C GLU A 71 -3.78 10.58 11.76
N LEU A 72 -4.99 10.20 11.33
CA LEU A 72 -5.18 9.46 10.09
C LEU A 72 -4.77 10.30 8.86
N ARG A 73 -5.05 11.61 8.87
CA ARG A 73 -4.66 12.48 7.76
C ARG A 73 -3.15 12.73 7.72
N LYS A 74 -2.48 12.81 8.87
CA LYS A 74 -1.02 13.03 8.96
C LYS A 74 -0.24 11.73 8.71
N HIS A 75 -0.64 10.65 9.36
CA HIS A 75 0.07 9.38 9.37
C HIS A 75 -0.50 8.34 8.39
N GLY A 76 -1.60 8.65 7.68
CA GLY A 76 -2.14 7.75 6.66
C GLY A 76 -1.13 7.45 5.56
N LEU A 77 -0.37 8.45 5.12
CA LEU A 77 0.69 8.26 4.13
C LEU A 77 1.85 7.42 4.69
N GLU A 78 2.23 7.64 5.94
CA GLU A 78 3.29 6.87 6.61
C GLU A 78 2.88 5.39 6.80
N LEU A 79 1.62 5.13 7.15
CA LEU A 79 1.07 3.77 7.22
C LEU A 79 1.07 3.08 5.86
N LEU A 80 0.73 3.79 4.78
CA LEU A 80 0.81 3.25 3.42
C LEU A 80 2.24 2.90 3.02
N PHE A 81 3.21 3.77 3.33
CA PHE A 81 4.62 3.47 3.09
C PHE A 81 5.12 2.30 3.94
N SER A 82 4.71 2.20 5.20
CA SER A 82 5.03 1.07 6.06
C SER A 82 4.49 -0.24 5.50
N ILE A 83 3.23 -0.28 5.04
CA ILE A 83 2.63 -1.46 4.44
C ILE A 83 3.33 -1.82 3.12
N LEU A 84 3.58 -0.83 2.27
CA LEU A 84 4.31 -1.02 1.01
C LEU A 84 5.71 -1.60 1.25
N PHE A 85 6.40 -1.10 2.27
CA PHE A 85 7.71 -1.61 2.66
C PHE A 85 7.62 -3.08 3.11
N VAL A 86 6.63 -3.43 3.95
CA VAL A 86 6.38 -4.84 4.35
C VAL A 86 6.06 -5.73 3.15
N VAL A 87 5.23 -5.28 2.22
CA VAL A 87 4.88 -6.02 0.99
C VAL A 87 6.11 -6.23 0.10
N MET A 88 6.97 -5.21 -0.03
CA MET A 88 8.23 -5.30 -0.76
C MET A 88 9.16 -6.33 -0.11
N GLN A 89 9.29 -6.32 1.22
CA GLN A 89 10.09 -7.31 1.96
C GLN A 89 9.55 -8.74 1.77
N VAL A 90 8.23 -8.94 1.80
CA VAL A 90 7.60 -10.25 1.59
C VAL A 90 7.82 -10.74 0.15
N THR A 91 7.60 -9.88 -0.84
CA THR A 91 7.78 -10.23 -2.27
C THR A 91 9.26 -10.47 -2.61
N CYS A 92 10.19 -9.72 -2.01
CA CYS A 92 11.62 -9.93 -2.17
C CYS A 92 12.11 -11.22 -1.51
N ASN A 93 11.56 -11.63 -0.36
CA ASN A 93 11.90 -12.92 0.26
C ASN A 93 11.56 -14.11 -0.66
N ASP A 94 10.41 -14.07 -1.35
CA ASP A 94 10.04 -15.10 -2.34
C ASP A 94 10.96 -15.09 -3.58
N ILE A 95 11.40 -13.91 -4.04
CA ILE A 95 12.29 -13.78 -5.20
C ILE A 95 13.73 -14.25 -4.86
N ASP A 96 14.24 -13.97 -3.67
CA ASP A 96 15.59 -14.39 -3.26
C ASP A 96 15.70 -15.90 -3.06
N LEU A 97 14.67 -16.54 -2.49
CA LEU A 97 14.63 -18.01 -2.36
C LEU A 97 14.58 -18.69 -3.74
N ARG A 98 13.98 -18.04 -4.74
CA ARG A 98 13.91 -18.53 -6.13
C ARG A 98 15.23 -18.35 -6.88
N ARG A 99 16.07 -17.37 -6.49
CA ARG A 99 17.36 -17.07 -7.13
C ARG A 99 18.51 -17.95 -6.64
N MET A 100 18.37 -18.61 -5.49
CA MET A 100 19.34 -19.61 -5.01
C MET A 100 19.38 -20.92 -5.81
N LYS A 101 18.50 -21.10 -6.82
CA LYS A 101 18.51 -22.25 -7.74
C LYS A 101 19.16 -21.98 -9.09
N THR A 102 20.01 -20.96 -9.26
CA THR A 102 20.95 -20.95 -10.39
C THR A 102 22.21 -21.72 -10.00
N PRO A 103 22.46 -22.94 -10.53
CA PRO A 103 23.73 -23.60 -10.32
C PRO A 103 24.84 -22.72 -10.88
N SER A 104 25.85 -22.48 -10.06
CA SER A 104 27.11 -21.86 -10.44
C SER A 104 27.79 -22.72 -11.51
N ARG A 105 27.42 -22.53 -12.79
CA ARG A 105 28.20 -23.05 -13.91
C ARG A 105 29.50 -22.24 -13.94
N ALA A 106 30.48 -22.77 -13.22
CA ALA A 106 31.88 -22.39 -13.32
C ALA A 106 32.22 -22.14 -14.80
N ARG A 107 32.61 -20.90 -15.10
CA ARG A 107 33.18 -20.57 -16.40
C ARG A 107 34.51 -21.31 -16.49
N THR A 108 34.52 -22.48 -17.12
CA THR A 108 35.75 -23.09 -17.63
C THR A 108 36.19 -22.24 -18.82
N ALA A 109 36.80 -21.09 -18.54
CA ALA A 109 37.63 -20.40 -19.51
C ALA A 109 38.90 -21.24 -19.66
N MET A 110 38.93 -22.12 -20.66
CA MET A 110 40.16 -22.77 -21.10
C MET A 110 41.16 -21.68 -21.49
N ARG A 111 42.10 -21.38 -20.60
CA ARG A 111 43.30 -20.63 -20.94
C ARG A 111 44.19 -21.56 -21.77
N TYR A 112 44.36 -21.22 -23.03
CA TYR A 112 45.43 -21.73 -23.87
C TYR A 112 46.77 -21.40 -23.17
N ILE A 113 47.48 -22.42 -22.70
CA ILE A 113 48.85 -22.27 -22.22
C ILE A 113 49.75 -22.88 -23.31
N ARG A 114 50.29 -22.00 -24.15
CA ARG A 114 51.40 -22.30 -25.05
C ARG A 114 52.66 -22.30 -24.19
N ILE A 115 53.12 -23.47 -23.77
CA ILE A 115 54.48 -23.66 -23.23
C ILE A 115 55.27 -24.42 -24.28
N GLY A 116 56.14 -23.68 -24.98
CA GLY A 116 57.26 -24.26 -25.72
C GLY A 116 58.25 -24.85 -24.73
N GLY A 117 58.58 -26.12 -24.92
CA GLY A 117 59.53 -26.87 -24.10
C GLY A 117 60.25 -27.89 -24.98
N ARG A 118 61.27 -27.40 -25.67
CA ARG A 118 62.25 -28.10 -26.51
C ARG A 118 62.80 -29.36 -25.81
N SER A 119 62.49 -30.53 -26.35
CA SER A 119 63.14 -31.80 -25.99
C SER A 119 63.01 -32.76 -27.17
N ASN A 120 64.13 -33.05 -27.85
CA ASN A 120 64.70 -34.39 -28.00
C ASN A 120 65.87 -34.36 -28.99
N ASN A 121 66.83 -35.27 -28.78
CA ASN A 121 67.86 -35.77 -29.69
C ASN A 121 69.31 -35.28 -29.49
N ASN A 122 70.06 -36.12 -28.77
CA ASN A 122 71.28 -36.82 -29.22
C ASN A 122 72.55 -36.60 -28.38
N PHE A 123 73.37 -37.66 -28.30
CA PHE A 123 74.73 -37.78 -27.74
C PHE A 123 74.89 -38.30 -26.30
N ASN A 124 74.61 -39.59 -26.10
CA ASN A 124 75.37 -40.39 -25.13
C ASN A 124 76.66 -40.89 -25.80
N PHE A 125 77.76 -40.16 -25.59
CA PHE A 125 79.12 -40.55 -25.95
C PHE A 125 79.87 -40.85 -24.63
N TRP A 126 80.17 -42.13 -24.41
CA TRP A 126 81.21 -42.73 -23.54
C TRP A 126 81.03 -42.81 -22.02
N ALA A 127 80.88 -44.05 -21.55
CA ALA A 127 81.35 -44.66 -20.29
C ALA A 127 80.76 -46.08 -20.28
N VAL A 128 81.46 -47.21 -20.23
CA VAL A 128 82.84 -47.64 -19.95
C VAL A 128 83.03 -48.96 -20.71
#